data_AF-A0A8R7TMK9-F1
#
_entry.id   AF-A0A8R7TMK9-F1
#
_cell.length_a   1.000
_cell.length_b   1.000
_cell.length_c   1.000
_cell.angle_alpha   90.00
_cell.angle_beta   90.00
_cell.angle_gamma   90.00
#
_symmetry.space_group_name_H-M   'P 1'
#
loop_
_entity.id
_entity.type
_entity.pdbx_description
1 polymer ?
#
loop_
_entity_poly.entity_id
_entity_poly.type
_entity_poly.pdbx_seq_one_letter_code
_entity_poly.pdbx_strand_id
1 'polypeptide(L)'
;MLQTIPEDCHKYLEECTGTVSLRGPSGNLWPVELAKISGELCFARGWKEFLCDHRIVYGYLLVFRYDGNSQFSVTVFLPSSCEAPYAFLAQP
;
A
#
# COMPACT_ATOMS: atom_id res chain seq x y z
N MET A 1 -6.23 1.85 -10.56
CA MET A 1 -5.41 0.64 -10.73
C MET A 1 -5.52 -0.14 -9.43
N LEU A 2 -5.89 -1.42 -9.48
CA LEU A 2 -5.85 -2.29 -8.30
C LEU A 2 -4.41 -2.76 -8.11
N GLN A 3 -3.89 -2.77 -6.88
CA GLN A 3 -2.61 -3.39 -6.58
C GLN A 3 -2.88 -4.82 -6.11
N THR A 4 -2.50 -5.79 -6.93
CA THR A 4 -2.53 -7.21 -6.56
C THR A 4 -1.39 -7.51 -5.60
N ILE A 5 -1.67 -8.30 -4.57
CA ILE A 5 -0.69 -8.78 -3.61
C ILE A 5 -0.12 -10.11 -4.13
N PRO A 6 1.21 -10.27 -4.22
CA PRO A 6 1.82 -11.53 -4.63
C PRO A 6 1.37 -12.72 -3.79
N GLU A 7 1.17 -13.88 -4.41
CA GLU A 7 0.67 -15.11 -3.75
C GLU A 7 1.52 -15.55 -2.56
N ASP A 8 2.85 -15.39 -2.64
CA ASP A 8 3.77 -15.73 -1.53
C ASP A 8 3.48 -14.95 -0.24
N CYS A 9 2.84 -13.79 -0.35
CA CYS A 9 2.43 -12.96 0.77
C CYS A 9 1.09 -13.39 1.37
N HIS A 10 0.26 -14.16 0.65
CA HIS A 10 -1.11 -14.49 1.06
C HIS A 10 -1.13 -15.24 2.39
N LYS A 11 -0.20 -16.16 2.64
CA LYS A 11 -0.12 -16.91 3.92
C LYS A 11 0.06 -16.04 5.17
N TYR A 12 0.51 -14.79 5.01
CA TYR A 12 0.64 -13.83 6.11
C TYR A 12 -0.60 -12.91 6.23
N LEU A 13 -1.53 -13.01 5.28
CA LEU A 13 -2.67 -12.13 5.07
C LEU A 13 -4.00 -12.88 4.93
N GLU A 14 -3.99 -14.21 4.96
CA GLU A 14 -5.18 -15.07 4.80
C GLU A 14 -6.25 -14.78 5.87
N GLU A 15 -5.85 -14.29 7.04
CA GLU A 15 -6.75 -13.84 8.12
C GLU A 15 -7.16 -12.35 8.00
N CYS A 16 -6.57 -11.58 7.06
CA CYS A 16 -6.67 -10.13 6.97
C CYS A 16 -7.74 -9.61 5.99
N THR A 17 -8.76 -10.40 5.64
CA THR A 17 -9.89 -9.88 4.83
C THR A 17 -10.62 -8.79 5.62
N GLY A 18 -10.59 -7.55 5.12
CA GLY A 18 -11.13 -6.39 5.84
C GLY A 18 -10.31 -5.12 5.61
N THR A 19 -10.44 -4.16 6.51
CA THR A 19 -9.65 -2.91 6.46
C THR A 19 -8.28 -3.13 7.09
N VAL A 20 -7.24 -2.85 6.31
CA VAL A 20 -5.85 -2.77 6.75
C VAL A 20 -5.40 -1.31 6.80
N SER A 21 -4.31 -1.04 7.50
CA SER A 21 -3.72 0.30 7.56
C SER A 21 -2.38 0.34 6.82
N LEU A 22 -2.25 1.26 5.87
CA LEU A 22 -0.98 1.57 5.22
C LEU A 22 -0.34 2.77 5.90
N ARG A 23 0.82 2.57 6.53
CA ARG A 23 1.68 3.63 7.03
C ARG A 23 2.55 4.15 5.90
N GLY A 24 2.30 5.39 5.47
CA GLY A 24 3.09 6.05 4.43
C GLY A 24 4.44 6.57 4.97
N PRO A 25 5.32 7.09 4.08
CA PRO A 25 6.61 7.66 4.47
C PRO A 25 6.50 8.85 5.45
N SER A 26 5.38 9.58 5.43
CA SER A 26 5.11 10.65 6.41
C SER A 26 4.81 10.13 7.82
N GLY A 27 4.63 8.82 8.00
CA GLY A 27 4.24 8.18 9.25
C GLY A 27 2.72 8.13 9.48
N ASN A 28 1.94 8.82 8.66
CA ASN A 28 0.47 8.82 8.68
C ASN A 28 -0.11 7.47 8.23
N LEU A 29 -1.37 7.22 8.58
CA LEU A 29 -2.07 5.97 8.29
C LEU A 29 -3.22 6.19 7.30
N TRP A 30 -3.27 5.37 6.26
CA TRP A 30 -4.37 5.29 5.30
C TRP A 30 -5.14 3.98 5.49
N PRO A 31 -6.45 4.04 5.76
CA PRO A 31 -7.28 2.84 5.78
C PRO A 31 -7.50 2.35 4.35
N VAL A 32 -7.15 1.11 4.08
CA VAL A 32 -7.30 0.48 2.77
C VAL A 32 -7.99 -0.87 2.94
N GLU A 33 -8.95 -1.15 2.07
CA GLU A 33 -9.62 -2.45 2.04
C GLU A 33 -8.76 -3.49 1.33
N LEU A 34 -8.57 -4.64 1.98
CA LEU A 34 -7.99 -5.83 1.40
C LEU A 34 -9.13 -6.78 1.00
N ALA A 35 -9.33 -6.97 -0.30
CA ALA A 35 -10.44 -7.73 -0.85
C ALA A 35 -9.97 -8.75 -1.89
N LYS A 36 -10.68 -9.89 -1.97
CA LYS A 36 -10.46 -10.89 -3.01
C LYS A 36 -11.31 -10.55 -4.23
N ILE A 37 -10.68 -10.12 -5.32
CA ILE A 37 -11.34 -9.69 -6.56
C ILE A 37 -10.92 -10.67 -7.66
N SER A 38 -11.90 -11.39 -8.23
CA SER A 38 -11.65 -12.38 -9.29
C SER A 38 -10.63 -13.46 -8.91
N GLY A 39 -10.55 -13.83 -7.62
CA GLY A 39 -9.60 -14.82 -7.11
C GLY A 39 -8.30 -14.21 -6.54
N GLU A 40 -8.01 -12.95 -6.85
CA GLU A 40 -6.77 -12.27 -6.47
C GLU A 40 -6.95 -11.37 -5.25
N LEU A 41 -6.01 -11.41 -4.31
CA LEU A 41 -6.01 -10.50 -3.16
C LEU A 41 -5.50 -9.13 -3.59
N CYS A 42 -6.31 -8.09 -3.44
CA CYS A 42 -6.02 -6.75 -3.94
C CYS A 42 -6.27 -5.67 -2.87
N PHE A 43 -5.49 -4.59 -2.94
CA PHE A 43 -5.90 -3.32 -2.32
C PHE A 43 -7.01 -2.67 -3.15
N ALA A 44 -8.17 -2.47 -2.51
CA ALA A 44 -9.41 -2.01 -3.13
C ALA A 44 -9.76 -0.57 -2.70
N ARG A 45 -10.82 -0.35 -1.91
CA ARG A 45 -11.19 0.98 -1.42
C ARG A 45 -10.07 1.60 -0.58
N GLY A 46 -9.84 2.91 -0.70
CA GLY A 46 -8.75 3.61 0.00
C GLY A 46 -7.41 3.56 -0.74
N TRP A 47 -7.22 2.60 -1.66
CA TRP A 47 -5.96 2.48 -2.40
C TRP A 47 -5.70 3.65 -3.34
N LYS A 48 -6.74 4.15 -4.00
CA LYS A 48 -6.61 5.27 -4.95
C LYS A 48 -6.24 6.56 -4.22
N GLU A 49 -6.84 6.77 -3.06
CA GLU A 49 -6.59 7.90 -2.16
C GLU A 49 -5.12 7.89 -1.73
N PHE A 50 -4.62 6.74 -1.24
CA PHE A 50 -3.20 6.56 -0.92
C PHE A 50 -2.27 6.96 -2.08
N LEU A 51 -2.57 6.51 -3.31
CA LEU A 51 -1.78 6.88 -4.49
C LEU A 51 -1.84 8.38 -4.80
N CYS A 52 -3.02 8.99 -4.71
CA CYS A 52 -3.23 10.41 -4.98
C CYS A 52 -2.49 11.31 -3.98
N ASP A 53 -2.61 11.02 -2.69
CA ASP A 53 -2.01 11.84 -1.62
C ASP A 53 -0.48 11.79 -1.68
N HIS A 54 0.07 10.63 -2.03
CA HIS A 54 1.50 10.45 -2.23
C HIS A 54 1.97 10.82 -3.64
N ARG A 55 1.11 11.33 -4.53
CA ARG A 55 1.43 11.70 -5.92
C ARG A 55 2.17 10.58 -6.68
N ILE A 56 1.74 9.35 -6.46
CA ILE A 56 2.34 8.15 -7.06
C ILE A 56 1.76 7.98 -8.46
N VAL A 57 2.66 7.80 -9.43
CA VAL A 57 2.31 7.54 -10.83
C VAL A 57 3.03 6.30 -11.33
N TYR A 58 2.80 5.94 -12.59
CA TYR A 58 3.48 4.80 -13.22
C TYR A 58 5.02 4.92 -13.13
N GLY A 59 5.69 3.79 -12.91
CA GLY A 59 7.16 3.70 -12.80
C GLY A 59 7.71 3.87 -11.39
N TYR A 60 6.86 4.18 -10.41
CA TYR A 60 7.24 4.23 -9.00
C TYR A 60 7.35 2.82 -8.44
N LEU A 61 8.32 2.59 -7.57
CA LEU A 61 8.47 1.34 -6.84
C LEU A 61 7.97 1.53 -5.41
N LEU A 62 7.06 0.65 -4.98
CA LEU A 62 6.54 0.63 -3.63
C LEU A 62 7.02 -0.64 -2.94
N VAL A 63 7.58 -0.50 -1.75
CA VAL A 63 7.99 -1.62 -0.91
C VAL A 63 7.06 -1.68 0.30
N PHE A 64 6.35 -2.80 0.44
CA PHE A 64 5.45 -3.06 1.55
C PHE A 64 6.14 -3.97 2.56
N ARG A 65 6.15 -3.55 3.83
CA ARG A 65 6.54 -4.40 4.96
C ARG A 65 5.30 -4.66 5.80
N TYR A 66 4.95 -5.92 6.01
CA TYR A 66 3.90 -6.29 6.94
C TYR A 66 4.43 -6.16 8.37
N ASP A 67 3.79 -5.32 9.18
CA ASP A 67 4.17 -5.05 10.57
C ASP A 67 3.36 -5.88 11.59
N GLY A 68 2.49 -6.78 11.11
CA GLY A 68 1.50 -7.47 11.94
C GLY A 68 0.24 -6.61 12.16
N ASN A 69 -0.75 -7.18 12.85
CA ASN A 69 -1.98 -6.48 13.27
C ASN A 69 -2.67 -5.70 12.12
N SER A 70 -2.74 -6.30 10.93
CA SER A 70 -3.37 -5.68 9.74
C SER A 70 -2.76 -4.32 9.36
N GLN A 71 -1.47 -4.11 9.65
CA GLN A 71 -0.73 -2.90 9.30
C GLN A 71 0.45 -3.20 8.38
N PHE A 72 0.69 -2.29 7.43
CA PHE A 72 1.86 -2.31 6.57
C PHE A 72 2.58 -0.97 6.63
N SER A 73 3.91 -0.99 6.65
CA SER A 73 4.73 0.18 6.33
C SER A 73 5.04 0.20 4.84
N VAL A 74 4.94 1.38 4.22
CA VAL A 74 5.17 1.57 2.78
C VAL A 74 6.32 2.54 2.57
N THR A 75 7.35 2.09 1.85
CA THR A 75 8.40 2.97 1.32
C THR A 75 8.13 3.24 -0.16
N VAL A 76 8.26 4.49 -0.57
CA VAL A 76 7.97 4.94 -1.94
C VAL A 76 9.25 5.42 -2.61
N PHE A 77 9.60 4.81 -3.74
CA PHE A 77 10.76 5.18 -4.55
C PHE A 77 10.31 5.77 -5.88
N LEU A 78 11.01 6.83 -6.29
CA LEU A 78 10.96 7.40 -7.64
C LEU A 78 11.42 6.35 -8.68
N PRO A 79 11.12 6.55 -9.97
CA PRO A 79 11.67 5.71 -11.03
C PRO A 79 13.21 5.65 -11.06
N SER A 80 13.88 6.65 -10.47
CA SER A 80 15.35 6.68 -10.29
C SER A 80 15.86 5.79 -9.14
N SER A 81 14.98 5.04 -8.48
CA SER A 81 15.26 4.24 -7.27
C SER A 81 15.67 5.06 -6.03
N CYS A 82 15.52 6.38 -6.07
CA CYS A 82 15.66 7.23 -4.88
C CYS A 82 14.33 7.30 -4.12
N GLU A 83 14.36 7.40 -2.79
CA GLU A 83 13.14 7.64 -2.02
C GLU A 83 12.45 8.95 -2.46
N ALA A 84 11.13 8.92 -2.56
CA ALA A 84 10.34 10.05 -3.04
C ALA A 84 10.23 11.14 -1.96
N PRO A 85 10.87 12.32 -2.13
CA PRO A 85 10.97 13.31 -1.07
C PRO A 85 9.61 13.93 -0.69
N TYR A 86 8.69 14.04 -1.65
CA TYR A 86 7.35 14.58 -1.40
C TYR A 86 6.40 13.56 -0.73
N ALA A 87 6.72 12.27 -0.76
CA ALA A 87 5.91 11.25 -0.10
C ALA A 87 5.92 11.43 1.43
N PHE A 88 6.97 12.05 1.98
CA PHE A 88 7.06 12.43 3.40
C PHE A 88 6.11 13.56 3.80
N LEU A 89 5.48 14.24 2.83
CA LEU A 89 4.54 15.33 3.09
C LEU A 89 3.07 14.90 2.95
N ALA A 90 2.81 13.65 2.56
CA ALA A 90 1.47 13.14 2.29
C ALA A 90 0.59 13.12 3.55
N GLN A 91 -0.69 13.48 3.38
CA GLN A 91 -1.73 13.49 4.40
C GLN A 91 -2.98 12.76 3.89
N PRO A 92 -3.70 11.99 4.73
CA PRO A 92 -4.96 11.34 4.36
C PRO A 92 -6.14 12.30 4.17
#